data_AF-A0A252A1K0-F1
#
_entry.id   AF-A0A252A1K0-F1
#
_cell.length_a   1.000
_cell.length_b   1.000
_cell.length_c   1.000
_cell.angle_alpha   90.00
_cell.angle_beta   90.00
_cell.angle_gamma   90.00
#
_symmetry.space_group_name_H-M   'P 1'
#
loop_
_entity.id
_entity.type
_entity.pdbx_description
1 polymer ?
#
loop_
_entity_poly.entity_id
_entity_poly.type
_entity_poly.pdbx_seq_one_letter_code
_entity_poly.pdbx_strand_id
1 'polypeptide(L)'
;MARSEFVGTHPMRVRRTVQALLNAGDITQSAADAAERWYQDYVFGYCDYKEFSQDHRTSTLTKHDAVSWQMVRGKAVARITSVREALGLCAHQRLRMMLVDELSFRAMGAALFPQLSASSAQRKIAAQCALLLEQLEAFEENARKAAKQARMARKAAASATTLPSP
;
A
#
# COMPACT_ATOMS: atom_id res chain seq x y z
N MET A 1 -20.21 -10.57 -22.01
CA MET A 1 -19.00 -10.62 -21.15
C MET A 1 -18.68 -9.20 -20.73
N ALA A 2 -19.01 -8.80 -19.51
CA ALA A 2 -18.73 -7.45 -19.02
C ALA A 2 -17.31 -7.40 -18.46
N ARG A 3 -16.42 -6.67 -19.13
CA ARG A 3 -15.09 -6.33 -18.61
C ARG A 3 -15.27 -5.14 -17.70
N SER A 4 -14.83 -5.25 -16.45
CA SER A 4 -14.65 -4.10 -15.58
C SER A 4 -13.50 -3.26 -16.17
N GLU A 5 -13.83 -2.17 -16.87
CA GLU A 5 -12.82 -1.24 -17.33
C GLU A 5 -12.39 -0.36 -16.16
N PHE A 6 -11.14 -0.56 -15.74
CA PHE A 6 -10.43 0.34 -14.86
C PHE A 6 -10.16 1.64 -15.61
N VAL A 7 -11.07 2.61 -15.51
CA VAL A 7 -10.79 3.98 -15.93
C VAL A 7 -10.43 4.76 -14.68
N GLY A 8 -9.24 4.48 -14.13
CA GLY A 8 -8.56 5.50 -13.34
C GLY A 8 -8.37 6.68 -14.28
N THR A 9 -9.02 7.82 -14.02
CA THR A 9 -9.02 8.97 -14.93
C THR A 9 -7.62 9.52 -15.20
N HIS A 10 -6.60 9.07 -14.47
CA HIS A 10 -5.19 9.25 -14.83
C HIS A 10 -4.41 7.94 -14.69
N PRO A 11 -3.45 7.64 -15.59
CA PRO A 11 -2.44 6.63 -15.28
C PRO A 11 -1.81 7.04 -13.95
N MET A 12 -1.76 6.11 -12.98
CA MET A 12 -1.18 6.38 -11.67
C MET A 12 0.26 6.80 -11.86
N ARG A 13 0.46 8.12 -11.88
CA ARG A 13 1.77 8.73 -11.98
C ARG A 13 2.51 8.28 -10.74
N VAL A 14 3.65 7.60 -10.92
CA VAL A 14 4.62 7.43 -9.85
C VAL A 14 4.75 8.79 -9.16
N ARG A 15 4.36 8.83 -7.88
CA ARG A 15 4.14 10.10 -7.17
C ARG A 15 5.43 10.91 -7.21
N ARG A 16 5.34 12.19 -7.58
CA ARG A 16 6.49 13.03 -7.97
C ARG A 16 7.65 12.99 -6.97
N THR A 17 7.35 12.84 -5.68
CA THR A 17 8.33 12.72 -4.58
C THR A 17 9.04 11.37 -4.56
N VAL A 18 8.32 10.25 -4.74
CA VAL A 18 8.90 8.91 -4.86
C VAL A 18 9.78 8.82 -6.11
N GLN A 19 9.29 9.33 -7.24
CA GLN A 19 10.08 9.37 -8.48
C GLN A 19 11.33 10.23 -8.32
N ALA A 20 11.25 11.35 -7.60
CA ALA A 20 12.41 12.19 -7.33
C ALA A 20 13.47 11.46 -6.50
N LEU A 21 13.07 10.71 -5.47
CA LEU A 21 13.98 9.88 -4.67
C LEU A 21 14.60 8.75 -5.52
N LEU A 22 13.79 8.10 -6.36
CA LEU A 22 14.26 7.05 -7.25
C LEU A 22 15.28 7.58 -8.27
N ASN A 23 15.01 8.73 -8.88
CA ASN A 23 15.93 9.38 -9.82
C ASN A 23 17.23 9.85 -9.15
N ALA A 24 17.17 10.22 -7.87
CA ALA A 24 18.33 10.60 -7.08
C ALA A 24 19.17 9.38 -6.63
N GLY A 25 18.62 8.16 -6.74
CA GLY A 25 19.25 6.95 -6.21
C GLY A 25 19.10 6.79 -4.69
N ASP A 26 18.24 7.59 -4.05
CA ASP A 26 17.98 7.54 -2.61
C ASP A 26 17.12 6.33 -2.21
N ILE A 27 16.42 5.70 -3.17
CA ILE A 27 15.60 4.50 -2.98
C ILE A 27 15.74 3.54 -4.16
N THR A 28 15.41 2.27 -3.94
CA THR A 28 15.36 1.23 -4.98
C THR A 28 14.01 1.23 -5.71
N GLN A 29 13.95 0.56 -6.87
CA GLN A 29 12.66 0.31 -7.56
C GLN A 29 11.71 -0.52 -6.68
N SER A 30 12.23 -1.48 -5.91
CA SER A 30 11.42 -2.31 -5.01
C SER A 30 10.74 -1.50 -3.91
N ALA A 31 11.42 -0.47 -3.38
CA ALA A 31 10.86 0.49 -2.43
C ALA A 31 9.77 1.36 -3.08
N ALA A 32 9.96 1.78 -4.34
CA ALA A 32 8.93 2.47 -5.09
C ALA A 32 7.69 1.57 -5.33
N ASP A 33 7.89 0.30 -5.66
CA ASP A 33 6.80 -0.68 -5.85
C ASP A 33 6.05 -0.96 -4.54
N ALA A 34 6.76 -0.99 -3.40
CA ALA A 34 6.15 -1.11 -2.07
C ALA A 34 5.31 0.13 -1.71
N ALA A 35 5.79 1.33 -2.06
CA ALA A 35 5.04 2.57 -1.90
C ALA A 35 3.72 2.53 -2.70
N GLU A 36 3.79 2.05 -3.94
CA GLU A 36 2.64 1.92 -4.84
C GLU A 36 1.60 0.92 -4.29
N ARG A 37 2.03 -0.25 -3.81
CA ARG A 37 1.15 -1.22 -3.15
C ARG A 37 0.48 -0.65 -1.90
N TRP A 38 1.24 0.04 -1.06
CA TRP A 38 0.71 0.68 0.13
C TRP A 38 -0.33 1.77 -0.22
N TYR A 39 -0.07 2.57 -1.25
CA TYR A 39 -1.02 3.57 -1.74
C TYR A 39 -2.31 2.90 -2.23
N GLN A 40 -2.21 1.86 -3.06
CA GLN A 40 -3.37 1.11 -3.53
C GLN A 40 -4.20 0.55 -2.38
N ASP A 41 -3.55 0.00 -1.36
CA ASP A 41 -4.21 -0.49 -0.14
C ASP A 41 -4.90 0.64 0.63
N TYR A 42 -4.28 1.82 0.71
CA TYR A 42 -4.84 2.98 1.38
C TYR A 42 -6.10 3.46 0.66
N VAL A 43 -6.01 3.70 -0.65
CA VAL A 43 -7.15 4.19 -1.43
C VAL A 43 -8.26 3.16 -1.43
N PHE A 44 -7.94 1.88 -1.65
CA PHE A 44 -8.95 0.83 -1.67
C PHE A 44 -9.60 0.60 -0.29
N GLY A 45 -8.83 0.74 0.80
CA GLY A 45 -9.32 0.55 2.16
C GLY A 45 -10.16 1.72 2.68
N TYR A 46 -9.69 2.95 2.47
CA TYR A 46 -10.20 4.16 3.11
C TYR A 46 -10.96 5.11 2.17
N CYS A 47 -10.67 5.11 0.87
CA CYS A 47 -11.42 5.91 -0.09
C CYS A 47 -12.56 5.05 -0.67
N ASP A 48 -13.78 5.59 -0.65
CA ASP A 48 -14.96 4.84 -1.06
C ASP A 48 -14.96 4.68 -2.59
N TYR A 49 -14.50 3.53 -3.09
CA TYR A 49 -14.67 3.15 -4.50
C TYR A 49 -16.06 2.53 -4.69
N LYS A 50 -17.01 3.36 -5.11
CA LYS A 50 -18.27 2.92 -5.74
C LYS A 50 -18.56 3.79 -6.95
N GLU A 51 -17.83 3.60 -8.04
CA GLU A 51 -18.33 4.02 -9.35
C GLU A 51 -19.17 2.90 -9.91
N PHE A 52 -20.43 2.86 -9.49
CA PHE A 52 -21.47 2.26 -10.30
C PHE A 52 -21.84 3.28 -11.37
N SER A 53 -21.83 2.88 -12.65
CA SER A 53 -22.48 3.67 -13.71
C SER A 53 -23.91 4.03 -13.26
N GLN A 54 -24.41 5.21 -13.65
CA GLN A 54 -25.79 5.63 -13.33
C GLN A 54 -26.84 4.58 -13.78
N ASP A 55 -26.49 3.74 -14.77
CA ASP A 55 -27.34 2.66 -15.28
C ASP A 55 -27.09 1.29 -14.63
N HIS A 56 -26.29 1.20 -13.55
CA HIS A 56 -26.01 -0.06 -12.88
C HIS A 56 -27.26 -0.64 -12.19
N ARG A 57 -27.87 -1.63 -12.84
CA ARG A 57 -28.87 -2.49 -12.19
C ARG A 57 -28.17 -3.52 -11.32
N THR A 58 -28.37 -3.43 -10.01
CA THR A 58 -27.90 -4.40 -9.04
C THR A 58 -28.42 -5.79 -9.42
N SER A 59 -27.52 -6.70 -9.80
CA SER A 59 -27.87 -8.10 -10.05
C SER A 59 -28.42 -8.72 -8.76
N THR A 60 -29.68 -9.13 -8.76
CA THR A 60 -30.31 -9.85 -7.63
C THR A 60 -29.82 -11.30 -7.50
N LEU A 61 -29.04 -11.79 -8.47
CA LEU A 61 -28.42 -13.11 -8.46
C LEU A 61 -27.09 -13.16 -7.70
N THR A 62 -26.47 -12.00 -7.40
CA THR A 62 -25.09 -11.94 -6.91
C THR A 62 -24.98 -11.27 -5.55
N LYS A 63 -25.53 -11.91 -4.50
CA LYS A 63 -25.27 -11.51 -3.09
C LYS A 63 -23.78 -11.65 -2.69
N HIS A 64 -23.01 -12.47 -3.40
CA HIS A 64 -21.62 -12.79 -3.07
C HIS A 64 -20.59 -11.71 -3.43
N ASP A 65 -20.86 -10.86 -4.41
CA ASP A 65 -19.86 -9.88 -4.87
C ASP A 65 -19.66 -8.78 -3.83
N ALA A 66 -20.75 -8.23 -3.28
CA ALA A 66 -20.66 -7.18 -2.26
C ALA A 66 -19.85 -7.64 -1.02
N VAL A 67 -20.08 -8.86 -0.54
CA VAL A 67 -19.37 -9.43 0.62
C VAL A 67 -17.90 -9.72 0.27
N SER A 68 -17.64 -10.24 -0.93
CA SER A 68 -16.26 -10.50 -1.39
C SER A 68 -15.47 -9.20 -1.50
N TRP A 69 -16.08 -8.12 -1.99
CA TRP A 69 -15.50 -6.78 -2.01
C TRP A 69 -15.20 -6.25 -0.62
N GLN A 70 -16.12 -6.41 0.34
CA GLN A 70 -15.86 -6.04 1.74
C GLN A 70 -14.71 -6.85 2.36
N MET A 71 -14.59 -8.14 2.04
CA MET A 71 -13.49 -8.98 2.52
C MET A 71 -12.13 -8.50 1.99
N VAL A 72 -12.05 -8.15 0.70
CA VAL A 72 -10.80 -7.60 0.12
C VAL A 72 -10.49 -6.24 0.74
N ARG A 73 -11.51 -5.39 0.98
CA ARG A 73 -11.33 -4.07 1.61
C ARG A 73 -10.81 -4.21 3.03
N GLY A 74 -11.38 -5.13 3.80
CA GLY A 74 -10.90 -5.47 5.14
C GLY A 74 -9.44 -5.91 5.15
N LYS A 75 -9.00 -6.68 4.14
CA LYS A 75 -7.59 -7.08 4.00
C LYS A 75 -6.67 -5.88 3.69
N ALA A 76 -7.11 -4.94 2.86
CA ALA A 76 -6.33 -3.74 2.57
C ALA A 76 -6.18 -2.86 3.82
N VAL A 77 -7.27 -2.60 4.54
CA VAL A 77 -7.25 -1.88 5.82
C VAL A 77 -6.36 -2.60 6.83
N ALA A 78 -6.44 -3.94 6.92
CA ALA A 78 -5.58 -4.72 7.80
C ALA A 78 -4.10 -4.55 7.46
N ARG A 79 -3.71 -4.52 6.17
CA ARG A 79 -2.33 -4.27 5.76
C ARG A 79 -1.85 -2.86 6.15
N ILE A 80 -2.66 -1.83 5.93
CA ILE A 80 -2.34 -0.46 6.38
C ILE A 80 -2.14 -0.41 7.89
N THR A 81 -3.03 -1.06 8.65
CA THR A 81 -2.91 -1.16 10.11
C THR A 81 -1.64 -1.91 10.51
N SER A 82 -1.30 -3.03 9.87
CA SER A 82 -0.06 -3.76 10.18
C SER A 82 1.20 -2.93 9.94
N VAL A 83 1.23 -2.14 8.86
CA VAL A 83 2.34 -1.19 8.61
C VAL A 83 2.39 -0.11 9.70
N ARG A 84 1.24 0.43 10.10
CA ARG A 84 1.15 1.42 11.19
C ARG A 84 1.64 0.87 12.52
N GLU A 85 1.28 -0.37 12.87
CA GLU A 85 1.74 -1.01 14.11
C GLU A 85 3.23 -1.34 14.07
N ALA A 86 3.76 -1.74 12.91
CA ALA A 86 5.17 -2.08 12.76
C ALA A 86 6.12 -0.86 12.70
N LEU A 87 5.72 0.19 11.96
CA LEU A 87 6.58 1.37 11.71
C LEU A 87 6.20 2.60 12.56
N GLY A 88 5.05 2.55 13.23
CA GLY A 88 4.55 3.59 14.11
C GLY A 88 3.70 4.66 13.40
N LEU A 89 3.00 5.47 14.22
CA LEU A 89 2.09 6.51 13.75
C LEU A 89 2.79 7.58 12.90
N CYS A 90 3.99 7.98 13.29
CA CYS A 90 4.76 8.99 12.56
C CYS A 90 5.20 8.52 11.17
N ALA A 91 5.43 7.22 10.99
CA ALA A 91 5.68 6.63 9.68
C ALA A 91 4.41 6.64 8.83
N HIS A 92 3.29 6.18 9.39
CA HIS A 92 1.99 6.21 8.71
C HIS A 92 1.63 7.64 8.23
N GLN A 93 1.79 8.65 9.08
CA GLN A 93 1.48 10.03 8.72
C GLN A 93 2.37 10.54 7.57
N ARG A 94 3.67 10.21 7.56
CA ARG A 94 4.57 10.59 6.45
C ARG A 94 4.21 9.88 5.15
N LEU A 95 3.88 8.58 5.22
CA LEU A 95 3.38 7.83 4.06
C LEU A 95 2.11 8.47 3.53
N ARG A 96 1.14 8.82 4.38
CA ARG A 96 -0.08 9.51 3.95
C ARG A 96 0.23 10.87 3.31
N MET A 97 1.02 11.71 3.95
CA MET A 97 1.37 13.04 3.41
C MET A 97 2.06 12.94 2.04
N MET A 98 2.96 11.97 1.87
CA MET A 98 3.71 11.78 0.63
C MET A 98 2.90 11.06 -0.45
N LEU A 99 2.21 9.98 -0.07
CA LEU A 99 1.59 9.01 -0.97
C LEU A 99 0.08 9.11 -1.08
N VAL A 100 -0.60 9.93 -0.28
CA VAL A 100 -2.05 10.18 -0.41
C VAL A 100 -2.28 11.64 -0.69
N ASP A 101 -1.76 12.52 0.16
CA ASP A 101 -1.96 13.96 0.07
C ASP A 101 -1.03 14.64 -0.97
N GLU A 102 -0.11 13.89 -1.60
CA GLU A 102 0.84 14.35 -2.63
C GLU A 102 1.68 15.57 -2.25
N LEU A 103 1.96 15.73 -0.95
CA LEU A 103 2.75 16.86 -0.50
C LEU A 103 4.19 16.77 -0.99
N SER A 104 4.70 17.90 -1.50
CA SER A 104 6.13 18.03 -1.80
C SER A 104 6.97 17.96 -0.52
N PHE A 105 8.24 17.57 -0.61
CA PHE A 105 9.16 17.60 0.55
C PHE A 105 9.26 18.99 1.19
N ARG A 106 9.12 20.07 0.42
CA ARG A 106 9.06 21.43 0.97
C ARG A 106 7.81 21.64 1.84
N ALA A 107 6.64 21.23 1.36
CA ALA A 107 5.38 21.34 2.09
C ALA A 107 5.36 20.43 3.33
N MET A 108 5.81 19.18 3.19
CA MET A 108 5.95 18.26 4.32
C MET A 108 6.93 18.80 5.36
N GLY A 109 8.08 19.34 4.93
CA GLY A 109 9.09 19.94 5.79
C GLY A 109 8.55 21.14 6.57
N ALA A 110 7.79 22.03 5.91
CA ALA A 110 7.16 23.17 6.58
C ALA A 110 6.14 22.73 7.64
N ALA A 111 5.37 21.67 7.36
CA ALA A 111 4.37 21.15 8.30
C ALA A 111 5.00 20.43 9.51
N LEU A 112 6.06 19.65 9.31
CA LEU A 112 6.66 18.80 10.34
C LEU A 112 7.82 19.47 11.10
N PHE A 113 8.50 20.43 10.47
CA PHE A 113 9.68 21.10 11.03
C PHE A 113 9.57 22.63 10.88
N PRO A 114 8.54 23.28 11.44
CA PRO A 114 8.29 24.71 11.24
C PRO A 114 9.41 25.62 11.77
N GLN A 115 10.22 25.12 12.70
CA GLN A 115 11.33 25.86 13.31
C GLN A 115 12.64 25.78 12.50
N LEU A 116 12.70 24.91 11.48
CA LEU A 116 13.89 24.78 10.63
C LEU A 116 13.77 25.68 9.41
N SER A 117 14.92 26.11 8.86
CA SER A 117 14.94 26.75 7.54
C SER A 117 14.33 25.80 6.49
N ALA A 118 13.68 26.36 5.48
CA ALA A 118 12.99 25.57 4.45
C ALA A 118 13.89 24.54 3.78
N SER A 119 15.15 24.88 3.49
CA SER A 119 16.13 23.97 2.87
C SER A 119 16.56 22.83 3.80
N SER A 120 16.74 23.11 5.10
CA SER A 120 17.07 22.09 6.10
C SER A 120 15.89 21.18 6.39
N ALA A 121 14.68 21.73 6.51
CA ALA A 121 13.45 20.96 6.68
C ALA A 121 13.21 20.01 5.49
N GLN A 122 13.37 20.52 4.26
CA GLN A 122 13.19 19.74 3.04
C GLN A 122 14.20 18.57 2.95
N ARG A 123 15.50 18.81 3.18
CA ARG A 123 16.50 17.73 3.17
C ARG A 123 16.24 16.69 4.24
N LYS A 124 15.87 17.15 5.45
CA LYS A 124 15.56 16.26 6.57
C LYS A 124 14.38 15.36 6.27
N ILE A 125 13.28 15.90 5.73
CA ILE A 125 12.11 15.08 5.41
C ILE A 125 12.34 14.16 4.21
N ALA A 126 13.09 14.60 3.19
CA ALA A 126 13.44 13.75 2.05
C ALA A 126 14.23 12.49 2.50
N ALA A 127 15.25 12.68 3.33
CA ALA A 127 16.02 11.57 3.91
C ALA A 127 15.15 10.64 4.79
N GLN A 128 14.26 11.21 5.60
CA GLN A 128 13.32 10.41 6.40
C GLN A 128 12.33 9.62 5.53
N CYS A 129 11.86 10.19 4.42
CA CYS A 129 10.99 9.52 3.47
C CYS A 129 11.71 8.40 2.72
N ALA A 130 12.97 8.60 2.31
CA ALA A 130 13.77 7.55 1.68
C ALA A 130 13.93 6.33 2.60
N LEU A 131 14.41 6.56 3.84
CA LEU A 131 14.54 5.51 4.85
C LEU A 131 13.20 4.79 5.13
N LEU A 132 12.11 5.56 5.21
CA LEU A 132 10.78 5.00 5.45
C LEU A 132 10.31 4.09 4.31
N LEU A 133 10.62 4.43 3.06
CA LEU A 133 10.28 3.60 1.91
C LEU A 133 11.08 2.30 1.88
N GLU A 134 12.35 2.32 2.28
CA GLU A 134 13.15 1.10 2.47
C GLU A 134 12.59 0.22 3.60
N GLN A 135 12.18 0.82 4.71
CA GLN A 135 11.53 0.09 5.81
C GLN A 135 10.21 -0.54 5.38
N LEU A 136 9.43 0.15 4.55
CA LEU A 136 8.20 -0.37 3.97
C LEU A 136 8.48 -1.56 3.04
N GLU A 137 9.50 -1.47 2.18
CA GLU A 137 9.95 -2.58 1.34
C GLU A 137 10.30 -3.81 2.17
N ALA A 138 11.15 -3.63 3.20
CA ALA A 138 11.60 -4.70 4.07
C ALA A 138 10.42 -5.34 4.81
N PHE A 139 9.46 -4.54 5.28
CA PHE A 139 8.25 -5.03 5.92
C PHE A 139 7.43 -5.93 4.99
N GLU A 140 7.19 -5.49 3.75
CA GLU A 140 6.45 -6.28 2.78
C GLU A 140 7.20 -7.54 2.35
N GLU A 141 8.52 -7.46 2.19
CA GLU A 141 9.33 -8.63 1.84
C GLU A 141 9.26 -9.70 2.93
N ASN A 142 9.34 -9.29 4.20
CA ASN A 142 9.19 -10.17 5.35
C ASN A 142 7.80 -10.81 5.38
N ALA A 143 6.74 -10.03 5.13
CA ALA A 143 5.38 -10.55 5.02
C ALA A 143 5.23 -11.58 3.88
N ARG A 144 5.84 -11.33 2.71
CA ARG A 144 5.84 -12.29 1.58
C ARG A 144 6.59 -13.58 1.92
N LYS A 145 7.77 -13.47 2.55
CA LYS A 145 8.57 -14.63 3.00
C LYS A 145 7.78 -15.47 4.00
N ALA A 146 7.15 -14.85 4.99
CA ALA A 146 6.31 -15.52 5.98
C ALA A 146 5.10 -16.22 5.33
N ALA A 147 4.40 -15.57 4.40
CA ALA A 147 3.27 -16.16 3.68
C ALA A 147 3.68 -17.38 2.84
N LYS A 148 4.85 -17.32 2.17
CA LYS A 148 5.40 -18.44 1.40
C LYS A 148 5.72 -19.64 2.31
N GLN A 149 6.36 -19.40 3.46
CA GLN A 149 6.67 -20.43 4.44
C GLN A 149 5.40 -21.09 5.00
N ALA A 150 4.40 -20.29 5.39
CA ALA A 150 3.11 -20.79 5.86
C ALA A 150 2.42 -21.67 4.80
N ARG A 151 2.47 -21.28 3.52
CA ARG A 151 1.92 -22.09 2.42
C ARG A 151 2.64 -23.42 2.26
N MET A 152 3.98 -23.42 2.33
CA MET A 152 4.80 -24.64 2.25
C MET A 152 4.51 -25.59 3.41
N ALA A 153 4.42 -25.07 4.64
CA ALA A 153 4.07 -25.86 5.82
C ALA A 153 2.69 -26.51 5.70
N ARG A 154 1.67 -25.75 5.23
CA ARG A 154 0.32 -26.30 4.99
C ARG A 154 0.31 -27.40 3.94
N LYS A 155 1.09 -27.25 2.87
CA LYS A 155 1.21 -28.29 1.82
C LYS A 155 1.87 -29.56 2.36
N ALA A 156 2.95 -29.41 3.14
CA ALA A 156 3.65 -30.55 3.76
C ALA A 156 2.75 -31.31 4.75
N ALA A 157 1.98 -30.59 5.58
CA ALA A 157 1.01 -31.19 6.49
C ALA A 157 -0.09 -31.96 5.75
N ALA A 158 -0.64 -31.39 4.66
CA ALA A 158 -1.66 -32.07 3.86
C ALA A 158 -1.14 -33.37 3.20
N SER A 159 0.11 -33.38 2.71
CA SER A 159 0.71 -34.60 2.17
C SER A 159 0.98 -35.68 3.22
N ALA A 160 1.25 -35.30 4.48
CA ALA A 160 1.48 -36.25 5.57
C ALA A 160 0.20 -36.96 6.04
N THR A 161 -0.96 -36.29 5.95
CA THR A 161 -2.27 -36.87 6.33
C THR A 161 -2.85 -37.84 5.29
N THR A 162 -2.27 -37.92 4.08
CA THR A 162 -2.82 -38.73 2.97
C THR A 162 -2.15 -40.13 2.84
N LEU A 163 -1.36 -40.56 3.82
CA LEU A 163 -0.81 -41.93 3.85
C LEU A 163 -1.90 -42.93 4.31
N PRO A 164 -2.23 -43.97 3.53
CA PRO A 164 -3.25 -44.94 3.90
C PRO A 164 -2.78 -45.81 5.07
N SER A 165 -3.66 -46.06 6.04
CA SER A 165 -3.49 -47.13 7.03
C SER A 165 -3.40 -48.49 6.33
N PRO A 166 -2.55 -49.41 6.82
CA PRO A 166 -2.32 -50.73 6.23
C PRO A 166 -3.56 -51.63 6.26
#